data_AF-A0AAN9ANM1-F1
#
_entry.id   AF-A0AAN9ANM1-F1
#
_cell.length_a   1.000
_cell.length_b   1.000
_cell.length_c   1.000
_cell.angle_alpha   90.00
_cell.angle_beta   90.00
_cell.angle_gamma   90.00
#
_symmetry.space_group_name_H-M   'P 1'
#
loop_
_entity.id
_entity.type
_entity.pdbx_description
1 polymer ?
#
loop_
_entity_poly.entity_id
_entity_poly.type
_entity_poly.pdbx_seq_one_letter_code
_entity_poly.pdbx_strand_id
1 'polypeptide(L)'
;MRDLAVRQELSDVELSNDYIIDPARRNKYLRDEIYCMLIKQLTNNPDKASEERGWVLMSLLCATATPHGELFDHCVGFLRGTKNRQARACAEFLTAQKSSGSRLFPPHVLEHEMLTKGQPNVRVQVMLPSGTPLTMEVGSRTRVSEIKREVKQRLHLQTAAEYSLFLSGRESMHSLPDRGFYFDCLTQAENYWLRLKQRRNSTGGPPPPPPNLVMLKKIWVNVTPGGDPEADRCFHFPQEVPNFVRGYHKCSKEQVIQLAALLYRARFGNDNKQFAKFSEIAPTLLPRGFPPNGKLDDVKKEVETEYEKTNGITQDEARLRFLRVAVTWPTYGSVFFEVKQRVSKSLPKYCLLGINTSGVHISDLQSKEIIQTHEFTKIPNWAFDENSFTLIIMGNNGTTKLLLETNVGHNMDDVLMSHISWVMNNQMKRKHGFYNNVGESFC
;
A
#
# COMPACT_ATOMS: atom_id res chain seq x y z
N MET A 1 23.01 -5.73 -27.40
CA MET A 1 24.31 -6.35 -27.70
C MET A 1 25.29 -5.37 -28.36
N ARG A 2 24.82 -4.30 -29.03
CA ARG A 2 25.67 -3.24 -29.63
C ARG A 2 26.60 -3.74 -30.75
N ASP A 3 26.21 -4.83 -31.42
CA ASP A 3 26.91 -5.36 -32.60
C ASP A 3 26.56 -4.57 -33.89
N LEU A 4 25.59 -3.65 -33.78
CA LEU A 4 25.18 -2.73 -34.84
C LEU A 4 25.28 -1.30 -34.33
N ALA A 5 25.64 -0.38 -35.22
CA ALA A 5 25.64 1.05 -34.91
C ALA A 5 24.21 1.52 -34.63
N VAL A 6 23.96 2.02 -33.42
CA VAL A 6 22.67 2.59 -33.03
C VAL A 6 22.63 4.04 -33.50
N ARG A 7 21.63 4.40 -34.31
CA ARG A 7 21.51 5.74 -34.92
C ARG A 7 20.99 6.83 -33.96
N GLN A 8 20.47 6.44 -32.79
CA GLN A 8 19.94 7.33 -31.75
C GLN A 8 20.54 6.97 -30.39
N GLU A 9 20.73 7.97 -29.52
CA GLU A 9 21.21 7.80 -28.14
C GLU A 9 20.11 7.24 -27.21
N LEU A 10 19.56 6.07 -27.54
CA LEU A 10 18.64 5.37 -26.64
C LEU A 10 19.45 4.65 -25.53
N SER A 11 18.92 4.69 -24.32
CA SER A 11 19.46 3.92 -23.20
C SER A 11 19.29 2.42 -23.42
N ASP A 12 20.10 1.61 -22.73
CA ASP A 12 19.98 0.15 -22.82
C ASP A 12 18.60 -0.34 -22.34
N VAL A 13 17.97 0.37 -21.39
CA VAL A 13 16.61 0.08 -20.90
C VAL A 13 15.57 0.32 -21.98
N GLU A 14 15.62 1.45 -22.69
CA GLU A 14 14.69 1.76 -23.79
C GLU A 14 14.86 0.75 -24.93
N LEU A 15 16.11 0.47 -25.31
CA LEU A 15 16.43 -0.51 -26.34
C LEU A 15 15.90 -1.91 -25.98
N SER A 16 16.11 -2.37 -24.75
CA SER A 16 15.64 -3.70 -24.34
C SER A 16 14.12 -3.74 -24.20
N ASN A 17 13.53 -2.78 -23.49
CA ASN A 17 12.12 -2.84 -23.13
C ASN A 17 11.22 -2.61 -24.33
N ASP A 18 11.47 -1.56 -25.12
CA ASP A 18 10.53 -1.13 -26.15
C ASP A 18 10.59 -2.02 -27.40
N TYR A 19 11.78 -2.52 -27.73
CA TYR A 19 12.02 -3.24 -28.99
C TYR A 19 12.13 -4.76 -28.84
N ILE A 20 12.34 -5.28 -27.64
CA ILE A 20 12.59 -6.72 -27.42
C ILE A 20 11.62 -7.29 -26.39
N ILE A 21 11.66 -6.80 -25.16
CA ILE A 21 10.94 -7.41 -24.04
C ILE A 21 9.44 -7.16 -24.14
N ASP A 22 8.99 -5.93 -24.41
CA ASP A 22 7.56 -5.65 -24.51
C ASP A 22 6.90 -6.33 -25.73
N PRO A 23 7.52 -6.37 -26.93
CA PRO A 23 7.03 -7.20 -28.03
C PRO A 23 6.89 -8.69 -27.66
N ALA A 24 7.91 -9.27 -27.02
CA ALA A 24 7.88 -10.67 -26.56
C ALA A 24 6.79 -10.90 -25.49
N ARG A 25 6.57 -9.93 -24.60
CA ARG A 25 5.55 -10.00 -23.57
C ARG A 25 4.15 -10.01 -24.18
N ARG A 26 3.88 -9.12 -25.14
CA ARG A 26 2.56 -8.95 -25.77
C ARG A 26 2.19 -10.02 -26.80
N ASN A 27 3.16 -10.56 -27.54
CA ASN A 27 2.91 -11.51 -28.62
C ASN A 27 3.70 -12.81 -28.45
N LYS A 28 2.98 -13.92 -28.26
CA LYS A 28 3.57 -15.25 -28.06
C LYS A 28 4.42 -15.75 -29.23
N TYR A 29 4.09 -15.38 -30.48
CA TYR A 29 4.86 -15.82 -31.65
C TYR A 29 6.19 -15.06 -31.74
N LEU A 30 6.16 -13.75 -31.50
CA LEU A 30 7.39 -12.95 -31.42
C LEU A 30 8.25 -13.38 -30.23
N ARG A 31 7.64 -13.79 -29.12
CA ARG A 31 8.35 -14.29 -27.96
C ARG A 31 9.26 -15.46 -28.30
N ASP A 32 8.72 -16.49 -28.95
CA ASP A 32 9.47 -17.69 -29.30
C ASP A 32 10.59 -17.37 -30.30
N GLU A 33 10.32 -16.52 -31.29
CA GLU A 33 11.34 -16.03 -32.23
C GLU A 33 12.47 -15.27 -31.51
N ILE A 34 12.11 -14.36 -30.58
CA ILE A 34 13.09 -13.59 -29.80
C ILE A 34 13.96 -14.53 -28.95
N TYR A 35 13.39 -15.57 -28.34
CA TYR A 35 14.19 -16.60 -27.65
C TYR A 35 15.18 -17.27 -28.59
N CYS A 36 14.75 -17.71 -29.76
CA CYS A 36 15.63 -18.32 -30.77
C CYS A 36 16.75 -17.36 -31.20
N MET A 37 16.41 -16.09 -31.48
CA MET A 37 17.38 -15.07 -31.86
C MET A 37 18.42 -14.83 -30.75
N LEU A 38 18.00 -14.73 -29.48
CA LEU A 38 18.94 -14.57 -28.36
C LEU A 38 19.84 -15.79 -28.18
N ILE A 39 19.27 -17.00 -28.22
CA ILE A 39 20.05 -18.24 -28.11
C ILE A 39 21.09 -18.32 -29.23
N LYS A 40 20.70 -17.97 -30.47
CA LYS A 40 21.62 -17.89 -31.60
C LYS A 40 22.77 -16.93 -31.32
N GLN A 41 22.48 -15.71 -30.89
CA GLN A 41 23.50 -14.69 -30.60
C GLN A 41 24.39 -15.03 -29.39
N LEU A 42 23.95 -15.92 -28.51
CA LEU A 42 24.71 -16.41 -27.36
C LEU A 42 25.50 -17.69 -27.67
N THR A 43 25.18 -18.38 -28.77
CA THR A 43 25.85 -19.62 -29.15
C THR A 43 27.14 -19.31 -29.91
N ASN A 44 28.29 -19.72 -29.33
CA ASN A 44 29.61 -19.51 -29.92
C ASN A 44 29.92 -18.04 -30.27
N ASN A 45 29.45 -17.10 -29.46
CA ASN A 45 29.74 -15.67 -29.67
C ASN A 45 31.22 -15.38 -29.33
N PRO A 46 32.03 -14.91 -30.29
CA PRO A 46 33.44 -14.62 -30.04
C PRO A 46 33.66 -13.33 -29.25
N ASP A 47 32.72 -12.38 -29.27
CA ASP A 47 32.81 -11.12 -28.53
C ASP A 47 32.21 -11.28 -27.13
N LYS A 48 33.08 -11.24 -26.12
CA LYS A 48 32.68 -11.38 -24.70
C LYS A 48 31.81 -10.23 -24.19
N ALA A 49 32.02 -9.02 -24.67
CA ALA A 49 31.20 -7.88 -24.25
C ALA A 49 29.80 -7.96 -24.89
N SER A 50 29.73 -8.42 -26.15
CA SER A 50 28.46 -8.74 -26.81
C SER A 50 27.73 -9.87 -26.09
N GLU A 51 28.43 -10.97 -25.79
CA GLU A 51 27.92 -12.14 -25.08
C GLU A 51 27.34 -11.74 -23.70
N GLU A 52 28.07 -10.96 -22.91
CA GLU A 52 27.61 -10.50 -21.59
C GLU A 52 26.34 -9.66 -21.68
N ARG A 53 26.27 -8.72 -22.64
CA ARG A 53 25.03 -7.94 -22.90
C ARG A 53 23.88 -8.83 -23.36
N GLY A 54 24.17 -9.88 -24.14
CA GLY A 54 23.18 -10.87 -24.55
C GLY A 54 22.63 -11.67 -23.37
N TRP A 55 23.47 -12.02 -22.41
CA TRP A 55 23.04 -12.74 -21.20
C TRP A 55 22.20 -11.87 -20.26
N VAL A 56 22.51 -10.58 -20.14
CA VAL A 56 21.64 -9.62 -19.44
C VAL A 56 20.25 -9.58 -20.09
N LEU A 57 20.19 -9.50 -21.42
CA LEU A 57 18.94 -9.51 -22.17
C LEU A 57 18.17 -10.83 -22.03
N MET A 58 18.87 -11.97 -22.02
CA MET A 58 18.29 -13.29 -21.72
C MET A 58 17.70 -13.33 -20.30
N SER A 59 18.38 -12.80 -19.30
CA SER A 59 17.87 -12.71 -17.92
C SER A 59 16.61 -11.86 -17.83
N LEU A 60 16.59 -10.70 -18.49
CA LEU A 60 15.41 -9.83 -18.55
C LEU A 60 14.23 -10.55 -19.21
N LEU A 61 14.45 -11.22 -20.34
CA LEU A 61 13.40 -11.96 -21.05
C LEU A 61 12.85 -13.10 -20.20
N CYS A 62 13.72 -13.92 -19.58
CA CYS A 62 13.31 -15.02 -18.73
C CYS A 62 12.53 -14.56 -17.49
N ALA A 63 12.87 -13.39 -16.94
CA ALA A 63 12.16 -12.79 -15.81
C ALA A 63 10.74 -12.29 -16.18
N THR A 64 10.51 -11.96 -17.45
CA THR A 64 9.25 -11.34 -17.92
C THR A 64 8.31 -12.32 -18.61
N ALA A 65 8.83 -13.16 -19.50
CA ALA A 65 8.02 -13.90 -20.46
C ALA A 65 8.56 -15.31 -20.68
N THR A 66 7.70 -16.32 -20.58
CA THR A 66 8.06 -17.73 -20.79
C THR A 66 7.79 -18.16 -22.23
N PRO A 67 8.73 -18.85 -22.92
CA PRO A 67 8.47 -19.44 -24.23
C PRO A 67 7.37 -20.51 -24.13
N HIS A 68 6.64 -20.74 -25.22
CA HIS A 68 5.53 -21.68 -25.22
C HIS A 68 5.89 -23.03 -25.87
N GLY A 69 5.15 -24.08 -25.53
CA GLY A 69 5.21 -25.37 -26.20
C GLY A 69 6.57 -26.04 -26.11
N GLU A 70 7.00 -26.69 -27.20
CA GLU A 70 8.24 -27.46 -27.28
C GLU A 70 9.49 -26.59 -27.08
N LEU A 71 9.44 -25.31 -27.46
CA LEU A 71 10.57 -24.40 -27.29
C LEU A 71 10.96 -24.21 -25.82
N PHE A 72 10.02 -24.37 -24.89
CA PHE A 72 10.30 -24.25 -23.46
C PHE A 72 11.41 -25.20 -23.01
N ASP A 73 11.31 -26.49 -23.35
CA ASP A 73 12.26 -27.49 -22.91
C ASP A 73 13.64 -27.28 -23.57
N HIS A 74 13.65 -26.81 -24.83
CA HIS A 74 14.89 -26.41 -25.51
C HIS A 74 15.56 -25.19 -24.84
N CYS A 75 14.80 -24.16 -24.49
CA CYS A 75 15.33 -23.00 -23.75
C CYS A 75 15.89 -23.41 -22.38
N VAL A 76 15.16 -24.23 -21.62
CA VAL A 76 15.64 -24.74 -20.32
C VAL A 76 16.90 -25.60 -20.50
N GLY A 77 16.93 -26.45 -21.53
CA GLY A 77 18.10 -27.25 -21.89
C GLY A 77 19.32 -26.40 -22.20
N PHE A 78 19.17 -25.37 -23.04
CA PHE A 78 20.22 -24.40 -23.33
C PHE A 78 20.75 -23.71 -22.07
N LEU A 79 19.85 -23.19 -21.22
CA LEU A 79 20.21 -22.50 -19.98
C LEU A 79 20.93 -23.42 -18.99
N ARG A 80 20.58 -24.71 -18.94
CA ARG A 80 21.25 -25.69 -18.07
C ARG A 80 22.57 -26.21 -18.66
N GLY A 81 22.74 -26.16 -19.98
CA GLY A 81 23.92 -26.68 -20.67
C GLY A 81 25.12 -25.73 -20.70
N THR A 82 24.93 -24.45 -20.40
CA THR A 82 26.01 -23.45 -20.37
C THR A 82 26.66 -23.29 -19.00
N LYS A 83 27.91 -22.82 -18.97
CA LYS A 83 28.64 -22.46 -17.74
C LYS A 83 28.46 -20.98 -17.34
N ASN A 84 27.64 -20.22 -18.07
CA ASN A 84 27.44 -18.81 -17.79
C ASN A 84 26.76 -18.61 -16.41
N ARG A 85 27.27 -17.66 -15.62
CA ARG A 85 26.80 -17.36 -14.25
C ARG A 85 25.31 -16.98 -14.16
N GLN A 86 24.74 -16.36 -15.20
CA GLN A 86 23.34 -15.90 -15.22
C GLN A 86 22.37 -17.02 -15.60
N ALA A 87 22.85 -18.10 -16.23
CA ALA A 87 22.00 -19.10 -16.84
C ALA A 87 21.14 -19.88 -15.83
N ARG A 88 21.68 -20.16 -14.63
CA ARG A 88 20.93 -20.82 -13.55
C ARG A 88 19.70 -19.99 -13.14
N ALA A 89 19.88 -18.68 -12.92
CA ALA A 89 18.79 -17.79 -12.54
C ALA A 89 17.73 -17.68 -13.66
N CYS A 90 18.16 -17.61 -14.92
CA CYS A 90 17.24 -17.65 -16.06
C CYS A 90 16.38 -18.92 -16.08
N ALA A 91 16.98 -20.09 -15.85
CA ALA A 91 16.25 -21.36 -15.83
C ALA A 91 15.23 -21.42 -14.66
N GLU A 92 15.60 -20.87 -13.50
CA GLU A 92 14.70 -20.72 -12.35
C GLU A 92 13.52 -19.79 -12.67
N PHE A 93 13.76 -18.66 -13.34
CA PHE A 93 12.70 -17.76 -13.77
C PHE A 93 11.69 -18.45 -14.71
N LEU A 94 12.16 -19.17 -15.73
CA LEU A 94 11.30 -19.90 -16.66
C LEU A 94 10.47 -20.97 -15.95
N THR A 95 11.09 -21.74 -15.06
CA THR A 95 10.44 -22.83 -14.34
C THR A 95 9.37 -22.30 -13.38
N ALA A 96 9.66 -21.22 -12.67
CA ALA A 96 8.75 -20.64 -11.70
C ALA A 96 7.55 -19.91 -12.34
N GLN A 97 7.69 -19.43 -13.58
CA GLN A 97 6.60 -18.68 -14.25
C GLN A 97 5.41 -19.56 -14.63
N LYS A 98 5.62 -20.86 -14.86
CA LYS A 98 4.52 -21.83 -15.11
C LYS A 98 3.43 -21.82 -14.02
N SER A 99 3.80 -21.61 -12.75
CA SER A 99 2.87 -21.60 -11.61
C SER A 99 2.48 -20.20 -11.13
N SER A 100 3.19 -19.16 -11.58
CA SER A 100 3.12 -17.81 -11.02
C SER A 100 2.40 -16.78 -11.90
N GLY A 101 1.96 -17.15 -13.09
CA GLY A 101 1.39 -16.18 -14.03
C GLY A 101 2.46 -15.24 -14.62
N SER A 102 2.03 -14.37 -15.54
CA SER A 102 2.91 -13.54 -16.36
C SER A 102 3.03 -12.11 -15.84
N ARG A 103 4.17 -11.47 -16.12
CA ARG A 103 4.41 -10.04 -15.84
C ARG A 103 3.50 -9.14 -16.68
N LEU A 104 3.00 -8.07 -16.08
CA LEU A 104 2.13 -7.09 -16.73
C LEU A 104 2.91 -5.99 -17.46
N PHE A 105 4.13 -5.69 -17.00
CA PHE A 105 4.99 -4.66 -17.56
C PHE A 105 6.37 -5.23 -17.93
N PRO A 106 7.11 -4.57 -18.82
CA PRO A 106 8.54 -4.82 -18.99
C PRO A 106 9.31 -4.58 -17.68
N PRO A 107 10.55 -5.10 -17.56
CA PRO A 107 11.40 -4.90 -16.38
C PRO A 107 11.56 -3.43 -16.00
N HIS A 108 11.38 -3.14 -14.72
CA HIS A 108 11.61 -1.81 -14.17
C HIS A 108 13.10 -1.42 -14.24
N VAL A 109 13.44 -0.13 -14.23
CA VAL A 109 14.85 0.35 -14.29
C VAL A 109 15.72 -0.29 -13.19
N LEU A 110 15.17 -0.39 -11.97
CA LEU A 110 15.84 -1.06 -10.85
C LEU A 110 16.08 -2.55 -11.11
N GLU A 111 15.17 -3.25 -11.79
CA GLU A 111 15.39 -4.65 -12.20
C GLU A 111 16.50 -4.74 -13.24
N HIS A 112 16.53 -3.79 -14.18
CA HIS A 112 17.56 -3.74 -15.22
C HIS A 112 18.94 -3.58 -14.59
N GLU A 113 19.11 -2.63 -13.67
CA GLU A 113 20.36 -2.44 -12.93
C GLU A 113 20.76 -3.68 -12.12
N MET A 114 19.80 -4.27 -11.40
CA MET A 114 20.01 -5.46 -10.58
C MET A 114 20.50 -6.66 -11.42
N LEU A 115 19.80 -6.97 -12.53
CA LEU A 115 20.14 -8.10 -13.40
C LEU A 115 21.41 -7.84 -14.21
N THR A 116 21.69 -6.59 -14.60
CA THR A 116 22.95 -6.22 -15.26
C THR A 116 24.14 -6.46 -14.34
N LYS A 117 24.00 -6.17 -13.05
CA LYS A 117 25.04 -6.44 -12.03
C LYS A 117 25.10 -7.92 -11.62
N GLY A 118 24.24 -8.78 -12.16
CA GLY A 118 24.15 -10.19 -11.77
C GLY A 118 23.70 -10.39 -10.32
N GLN A 119 22.98 -9.43 -9.74
CA GLN A 119 22.49 -9.51 -8.37
C GLN A 119 21.11 -10.21 -8.36
N PRO A 120 20.84 -11.06 -7.37
CA PRO A 120 19.55 -11.76 -7.28
C PRO A 120 18.42 -10.85 -6.81
N ASN A 121 18.75 -9.88 -5.94
CA ASN A 121 17.80 -9.01 -5.24
C ASN A 121 18.33 -7.57 -5.16
N VAL A 122 17.43 -6.61 -5.03
CA VAL A 122 17.68 -5.23 -4.60
C VAL A 122 17.12 -5.01 -3.19
N ARG A 123 17.76 -4.14 -2.42
CA ARG A 123 17.28 -3.76 -1.08
C ARG A 123 16.24 -2.65 -1.18
N VAL A 124 15.04 -2.90 -0.64
CA VAL A 124 13.93 -1.94 -0.59
C VAL A 124 13.56 -1.68 0.87
N GLN A 125 13.31 -0.43 1.24
CA GLN A 125 12.85 -0.08 2.58
C GLN A 125 11.33 -0.06 2.64
N VAL A 126 10.75 -0.85 3.55
CA VAL A 126 9.35 -0.77 3.96
C VAL A 126 9.27 0.14 5.17
N MET A 127 8.63 1.29 5.04
CA MET A 127 8.38 2.21 6.14
C MET A 127 7.17 1.72 6.95
N LEU A 128 7.34 1.65 8.27
CA LEU A 128 6.25 1.41 9.20
C LEU A 128 5.66 2.73 9.70
N PRO A 129 4.40 2.76 10.16
CA PRO A 129 3.78 3.95 10.75
C PRO A 129 4.54 4.51 11.95
N SER A 130 5.22 3.66 12.72
CA SER A 130 6.10 4.08 13.82
C SER A 130 7.34 4.88 13.37
N GLY A 131 7.58 4.99 12.05
CA GLY A 131 8.75 5.62 11.46
C GLY A 131 9.96 4.69 11.32
N THR A 132 9.86 3.44 11.77
CA THR A 132 10.95 2.46 11.67
C THR A 132 11.00 1.87 10.25
N PRO A 133 12.12 2.01 9.51
CA PRO A 133 12.29 1.34 8.23
C PRO A 133 12.67 -0.13 8.42
N LEU A 134 12.09 -1.03 7.63
CA LEU A 134 12.54 -2.41 7.50
C LEU A 134 13.12 -2.65 6.10
N THR A 135 14.37 -3.10 6.02
CA THR A 135 15.02 -3.40 4.74
C THR A 135 14.69 -4.82 4.29
N MET A 136 14.04 -4.93 3.13
CA MET A 136 13.63 -6.18 2.48
C MET A 136 14.50 -6.45 1.24
N GLU A 137 14.70 -7.73 0.92
CA GLU A 137 15.32 -8.12 -0.35
C GLU A 137 14.24 -8.45 -1.37
N VAL A 138 14.28 -7.77 -2.51
CA VAL A 138 13.27 -7.86 -3.55
C VAL A 138 13.94 -8.23 -4.87
N GLY A 139 13.57 -9.37 -5.44
CA GLY A 139 14.00 -9.81 -6.76
C GLY A 139 12.91 -9.60 -7.83
N SER A 140 13.23 -9.89 -9.09
CA SER A 140 12.33 -9.68 -10.24
C SER A 140 10.98 -10.40 -10.17
N ARG A 141 10.86 -11.37 -9.27
CA ARG A 141 9.68 -12.21 -9.10
C ARG A 141 9.01 -12.08 -7.74
N THR A 142 9.55 -11.25 -6.86
CA THR A 142 9.00 -11.06 -5.52
C THR A 142 7.60 -10.46 -5.62
N ARG A 143 6.62 -11.13 -4.99
CA ARG A 143 5.27 -10.60 -4.85
C ARG A 143 5.12 -9.68 -3.65
N VAL A 144 4.11 -8.83 -3.73
CA VAL A 144 3.68 -7.97 -2.61
C VAL A 144 3.35 -8.81 -1.36
N SER A 145 2.67 -9.95 -1.51
CA SER A 145 2.36 -10.87 -0.40
C SER A 145 3.59 -11.47 0.27
N GLU A 146 4.69 -11.66 -0.46
CA GLU A 146 5.95 -12.17 0.10
C GLU A 146 6.61 -11.13 0.99
N ILE A 147 6.65 -9.87 0.54
CA ILE A 147 7.15 -8.73 1.33
C ILE A 147 6.32 -8.57 2.61
N LYS A 148 4.98 -8.64 2.52
CA LYS A 148 4.09 -8.59 3.70
C LYS A 148 4.36 -9.73 4.68
N ARG A 149 4.58 -10.94 4.17
CA ARG A 149 4.87 -12.12 4.99
C ARG A 149 6.21 -11.99 5.71
N GLU A 150 7.21 -11.43 5.04
CA GLU A 150 8.51 -11.16 5.67
C GLU A 150 8.39 -10.12 6.79
N VAL A 151 7.67 -9.00 6.57
CA VAL A 151 7.41 -8.02 7.64
C VAL A 151 6.68 -8.66 8.81
N LYS A 152 5.63 -9.47 8.52
CA LYS A 152 4.91 -10.23 9.56
C LYS A 152 5.86 -11.12 10.37
N GLN A 153 6.77 -11.84 9.72
CA GLN A 153 7.74 -12.71 10.39
C GLN A 153 8.72 -11.92 11.27
N ARG A 154 9.28 -10.81 10.75
CA ARG A 154 10.25 -9.99 11.47
C ARG A 154 9.65 -9.25 12.67
N LEU A 155 8.38 -8.86 12.59
CA LEU A 155 7.65 -8.20 13.68
C LEU A 155 6.83 -9.19 14.52
N HIS A 156 6.91 -10.49 14.25
CA HIS A 156 6.14 -11.53 14.94
C HIS A 156 4.62 -11.27 15.01
N LEU A 157 4.05 -10.60 14.00
CA LEU A 157 2.62 -10.27 13.96
C LEU A 157 1.79 -11.55 13.85
N GLN A 158 0.59 -11.55 14.43
CA GLN A 158 -0.30 -12.72 14.35
C GLN A 158 -0.71 -13.05 12.90
N THR A 159 -1.01 -12.03 12.10
CA THR A 159 -1.46 -12.18 10.70
C THR A 159 -0.94 -11.07 9.79
N ALA A 160 -0.79 -11.38 8.50
CA ALA A 160 -0.47 -10.41 7.46
C ALA A 160 -1.71 -9.98 6.64
N ALA A 161 -2.84 -10.67 6.80
CA ALA A 161 -4.03 -10.50 5.95
C ALA A 161 -4.74 -9.16 6.17
N GLU A 162 -4.55 -8.56 7.34
CA GLU A 162 -5.17 -7.29 7.75
C GLU A 162 -4.38 -6.05 7.32
N TYR A 163 -3.17 -6.27 6.82
CA TYR A 163 -2.23 -5.24 6.42
C TYR A 163 -2.15 -5.17 4.90
N SER A 164 -1.73 -4.03 4.37
CA SER A 164 -1.44 -3.85 2.95
C SER A 164 -0.18 -3.02 2.77
N LEU A 165 0.48 -3.24 1.64
CA LEU A 165 1.57 -2.39 1.20
C LEU A 165 1.03 -1.28 0.31
N PHE A 166 1.63 -0.11 0.41
CA PHE A 166 1.28 1.08 -0.34
C PHE A 166 2.55 1.71 -0.89
N LEU A 167 2.45 2.28 -2.09
CA LEU A 167 3.44 3.22 -2.60
C LEU A 167 2.94 4.64 -2.30
N SER A 168 3.72 5.39 -1.53
CA SER A 168 3.43 6.76 -1.13
C SER A 168 4.29 7.74 -1.93
N GLY A 169 3.63 8.58 -2.72
CA GLY A 169 4.19 9.77 -3.33
C GLY A 169 3.87 11.03 -2.51
N ARG A 170 4.22 12.23 -3.02
CA ARG A 170 4.05 13.51 -2.29
C ARG A 170 2.62 13.79 -1.80
N GLU A 171 1.61 13.40 -2.58
CA GLU A 171 0.19 13.68 -2.28
C GLU A 171 -0.72 12.48 -2.59
N SER A 172 -0.15 11.31 -2.88
CA SER A 172 -0.89 10.15 -3.36
C SER A 172 -0.40 8.88 -2.69
N MET A 173 -1.33 7.97 -2.46
CA MET A 173 -1.05 6.65 -1.92
C MET A 173 -1.69 5.61 -2.81
N HIS A 174 -0.92 4.64 -3.27
CA HIS A 174 -1.40 3.58 -4.15
C HIS A 174 -1.27 2.23 -3.45
N SER A 175 -2.40 1.57 -3.20
CA SER A 175 -2.47 0.23 -2.60
C SER A 175 -1.89 -0.81 -3.55
N LEU A 176 -1.07 -1.72 -3.03
CA LEU A 176 -0.47 -2.79 -3.83
C LEU A 176 -1.26 -4.10 -3.66
N PRO A 177 -1.69 -4.74 -4.76
CA PRO A 177 -2.40 -6.02 -4.68
C PRO A 177 -1.46 -7.15 -4.26
N ASP A 178 -1.88 -7.98 -3.30
CA ASP A 178 -1.07 -9.07 -2.72
C ASP A 178 -0.50 -10.06 -3.75
N ARG A 179 -1.26 -10.33 -4.82
CA ARG A 179 -0.85 -11.22 -5.91
C ARG A 179 0.06 -10.55 -6.94
N GLY A 180 0.16 -9.21 -6.94
CA GLY A 180 1.00 -8.48 -7.88
C GLY A 180 2.50 -8.71 -7.64
N PHE A 181 3.27 -8.71 -8.73
CA PHE A 181 4.73 -8.61 -8.65
C PHE A 181 5.10 -7.18 -8.24
N TYR A 182 6.05 -7.03 -7.30
CA TYR A 182 6.40 -5.73 -6.76
C TYR A 182 6.77 -4.71 -7.84
N PHE A 183 7.62 -5.09 -8.80
CA PHE A 183 8.04 -4.18 -9.86
C PHE A 183 6.95 -3.83 -10.86
N ASP A 184 5.98 -4.73 -11.09
CA ASP A 184 4.81 -4.41 -11.90
C ASP A 184 3.93 -3.37 -11.20
N CYS A 185 3.71 -3.54 -9.89
CA CYS A 185 2.95 -2.58 -9.10
C CYS A 185 3.67 -1.22 -9.01
N LEU A 186 5.00 -1.22 -8.88
CA LEU A 186 5.82 0.00 -8.92
C LEU A 186 5.66 0.74 -10.25
N THR A 187 5.87 0.02 -11.36
CA THR A 187 5.72 0.58 -12.72
C THR A 187 4.32 1.11 -12.97
N GLN A 188 3.28 0.39 -12.50
CA GLN A 188 1.89 0.82 -12.61
C GLN A 188 1.64 2.14 -11.87
N ALA A 189 2.12 2.25 -10.63
CA ALA A 189 1.95 3.45 -9.81
C ALA A 189 2.67 4.66 -10.41
N GLU A 190 3.90 4.49 -10.88
CA GLU A 190 4.67 5.54 -11.53
C GLU A 190 4.01 6.02 -12.82
N ASN A 191 3.55 5.10 -13.67
CA ASN A 191 2.80 5.44 -14.88
C ASN A 191 1.50 6.21 -14.56
N TYR A 192 0.80 5.83 -13.50
CA TYR A 192 -0.39 6.54 -13.06
C TYR A 192 -0.07 7.98 -12.64
N TRP A 193 0.99 8.19 -11.84
CA TRP A 193 1.40 9.53 -11.42
C TRP A 193 1.96 10.39 -12.56
N LEU A 194 2.67 9.79 -13.51
CA LEU A 194 3.13 10.50 -14.71
C LEU A 194 1.96 11.04 -15.53
N ARG A 195 0.91 10.23 -15.74
CA ARG A 195 -0.32 10.67 -16.43
C ARG A 195 -1.02 11.80 -15.69
N LEU A 196 -1.07 11.74 -14.35
CA LEU A 196 -1.63 12.82 -13.53
C LEU A 196 -0.86 14.14 -13.68
N LYS A 197 0.49 14.09 -13.72
CA LYS A 197 1.33 15.28 -13.91
C LYS A 197 1.13 15.92 -15.29
N GLN A 198 1.11 15.10 -16.34
CA GLN A 198 0.92 15.58 -17.72
C GLN A 198 -0.41 16.32 -17.86
N ARG A 199 -1.48 15.81 -17.24
CA ARG A 199 -2.80 16.45 -17.26
C ARG A 199 -2.87 17.78 -16.50
N ARG A 200 -2.03 17.96 -15.48
CA ARG A 200 -1.98 19.21 -14.69
C ARG A 200 -1.12 20.30 -15.34
N ASN A 201 -0.72 20.13 -16.60
CA ASN A 201 0.17 21.04 -17.37
C ASN A 201 1.40 21.51 -16.56
N SER A 202 1.89 20.66 -15.66
CA SER A 202 3.01 20.98 -14.76
C SER A 202 4.33 20.57 -15.43
N THR A 203 4.73 21.27 -16.49
CA THR A 203 5.82 20.83 -17.40
C THR A 203 7.23 21.29 -16.97
N GLY A 204 7.42 21.85 -15.79
CA GLY A 204 8.69 22.50 -15.40
C GLY A 204 9.37 22.00 -14.12
N GLY A 205 8.97 20.85 -13.58
CA GLY A 205 9.51 20.35 -12.29
C GLY A 205 10.56 19.24 -12.46
N PRO A 206 11.51 19.11 -11.52
CA PRO A 206 12.35 17.91 -11.45
C PRO A 206 11.49 16.65 -11.35
N PRO A 207 12.01 15.48 -11.80
CA PRO A 207 11.31 14.21 -11.66
C PRO A 207 10.85 14.01 -10.21
N PRO A 208 9.66 13.40 -9.99
CA PRO A 208 9.22 13.15 -8.63
C PRO A 208 10.26 12.25 -7.94
N PRO A 209 10.50 12.42 -6.63
CA PRO A 209 11.30 11.45 -5.90
C PRO A 209 10.65 10.06 -6.01
N PRO A 210 11.44 8.99 -5.93
CA PRO A 210 10.91 7.63 -5.95
C PRO A 210 9.89 7.45 -4.81
N PRO A 211 8.83 6.66 -5.03
CA PRO A 211 7.82 6.46 -4.00
C PRO A 211 8.37 5.68 -2.81
N ASN A 212 7.88 6.03 -1.62
CA ASN A 212 8.16 5.25 -0.42
C ASN A 212 7.24 4.03 -0.37
N LEU A 213 7.80 2.85 -0.11
CA LEU A 213 7.02 1.66 0.19
C LEU A 213 6.63 1.69 1.67
N VAL A 214 5.33 1.67 1.98
CA VAL A 214 4.79 1.78 3.33
C VAL A 214 3.89 0.58 3.61
N MET A 215 3.97 -0.01 4.81
CA MET A 215 3.01 -1.03 5.25
C MET A 215 2.06 -0.43 6.27
N LEU A 216 0.76 -0.52 6.04
CA LEU A 216 -0.27 -0.03 6.97
C LEU A 216 -1.23 -1.16 7.32
N LYS A 217 -1.79 -1.13 8.54
CA LYS A 217 -3.00 -1.90 8.83
C LYS A 217 -4.16 -1.26 8.06
N LYS A 218 -4.83 -2.06 7.24
CA LYS A 218 -5.92 -1.62 6.36
C LYS A 218 -7.28 -2.10 6.85
N ILE A 219 -7.35 -3.33 7.38
CA ILE A 219 -8.57 -3.95 7.90
C ILE A 219 -8.44 -4.09 9.42
N TRP A 220 -9.26 -3.34 10.16
CA TRP A 220 -9.16 -3.21 11.61
C TRP A 220 -10.11 -4.16 12.35
N VAL A 221 -9.85 -5.46 12.25
CA VAL A 221 -10.70 -6.51 12.82
C VAL A 221 -10.06 -7.13 14.06
N ASN A 222 -10.89 -7.53 15.03
CA ASN A 222 -10.46 -8.21 16.25
C ASN A 222 -9.33 -7.52 17.03
N VAL A 223 -9.24 -6.19 16.93
CA VAL A 223 -8.17 -5.42 17.58
C VAL A 223 -8.45 -5.33 19.08
N THR A 224 -7.61 -5.97 19.87
CA THR A 224 -7.63 -5.88 21.33
C THR A 224 -6.34 -5.20 21.78
N PRO A 225 -6.35 -3.93 22.19
CA PRO A 225 -5.16 -3.25 22.68
C PRO A 225 -4.47 -4.05 23.79
N GLY A 226 -3.19 -4.36 23.60
CA GLY A 226 -2.35 -5.18 24.47
C GLY A 226 -2.27 -6.66 24.06
N GLY A 227 -3.12 -7.12 23.12
CA GLY A 227 -3.12 -8.49 22.62
C GLY A 227 -1.99 -8.80 21.63
N ASP A 228 -1.47 -7.77 20.96
CA ASP A 228 -0.29 -7.84 20.10
C ASP A 228 0.52 -6.53 20.29
N PRO A 229 1.44 -6.50 21.29
CA PRO A 229 2.18 -5.29 21.64
C PRO A 229 3.01 -4.72 20.49
N GLU A 230 3.50 -5.58 19.60
CA GLU A 230 4.31 -5.16 18.46
C GLU A 230 3.41 -4.54 17.38
N ALA A 231 2.22 -5.08 17.14
CA ALA A 231 1.22 -4.44 16.30
C ALA A 231 0.75 -3.09 16.87
N ASP A 232 0.55 -3.00 18.19
CA ASP A 232 0.17 -1.76 18.87
C ASP A 232 1.22 -0.67 18.68
N ARG A 233 2.49 -1.03 18.88
CA ARG A 233 3.65 -0.14 18.77
C ARG A 233 3.93 0.30 17.34
N CYS A 234 3.91 -0.64 16.40
CA CYS A 234 4.31 -0.39 15.02
C CYS A 234 3.18 0.17 14.14
N PHE A 235 1.92 -0.15 14.45
CA PHE A 235 0.77 0.16 13.59
C PHE A 235 -0.37 0.85 14.34
N HIS A 236 -0.94 0.25 15.38
CA HIS A 236 -2.23 0.74 15.91
C HIS A 236 -2.12 2.15 16.49
N PHE A 237 -1.18 2.37 17.42
CA PHE A 237 -0.96 3.69 18.02
C PHE A 237 -0.54 4.72 16.96
N PRO A 238 0.53 4.51 16.18
CA PRO A 238 0.97 5.51 15.20
C PRO A 238 -0.02 5.77 14.05
N GLN A 239 -0.93 4.84 13.72
CA GLN A 239 -1.97 5.10 12.70
C GLN A 239 -3.20 5.82 13.27
N GLU A 240 -3.57 5.58 14.53
CA GLU A 240 -4.78 6.19 15.12
C GLU A 240 -4.54 7.60 15.66
N VAL A 241 -3.33 7.89 16.17
CA VAL A 241 -2.98 9.22 16.68
C VAL A 241 -3.22 10.33 15.63
N PRO A 242 -2.81 10.20 14.36
CA PRO A 242 -3.14 11.18 13.33
C PRO A 242 -4.63 11.40 13.11
N ASN A 243 -5.47 10.35 13.23
CA ASN A 243 -6.92 10.48 13.09
C ASN A 243 -7.52 11.29 14.26
N PHE A 244 -7.05 11.01 15.49
CA PHE A 244 -7.39 11.79 16.68
C PHE A 244 -6.96 13.25 16.57
N VAL A 245 -5.70 13.52 16.20
CA VAL A 245 -5.15 14.87 16.07
C VAL A 245 -5.82 15.66 14.93
N ARG A 246 -6.27 15.00 13.87
CA ARG A 246 -7.11 15.64 12.83
C ARG A 246 -8.53 15.94 13.31
N GLY A 247 -8.94 15.37 14.44
CA GLY A 247 -10.27 15.52 15.01
C GLY A 247 -11.31 14.66 14.32
N TYR A 248 -10.95 13.51 13.74
CA TYR A 248 -11.90 12.65 13.04
C TYR A 248 -12.83 11.83 13.96
N HIS A 249 -12.60 11.89 15.26
CA HIS A 249 -13.43 11.25 16.27
C HIS A 249 -14.18 12.29 17.08
N LYS A 250 -15.40 11.95 17.51
CA LYS A 250 -16.15 12.71 18.50
C LYS A 250 -15.57 12.39 19.89
N CYS A 251 -15.03 13.40 20.56
CA CYS A 251 -14.48 13.27 21.92
C CYS A 251 -15.08 14.34 22.83
N SER A 252 -15.30 14.01 24.11
CA SER A 252 -15.59 15.03 25.13
C SER A 252 -14.34 15.83 25.47
N LYS A 253 -14.49 17.01 26.10
CA LYS A 253 -13.36 17.82 26.54
C LYS A 253 -12.43 17.01 27.45
N GLU A 254 -13.01 16.28 28.40
CA GLU A 254 -12.29 15.46 29.39
C GLU A 254 -11.46 14.37 28.70
N GLN A 255 -12.05 13.69 27.70
CA GLN A 255 -11.33 12.70 26.90
C GLN A 255 -10.17 13.33 26.12
N VAL A 256 -10.35 14.52 25.53
CA VAL A 256 -9.26 15.21 24.83
C VAL A 256 -8.10 15.53 25.77
N ILE A 257 -8.38 16.06 26.97
CA ILE A 257 -7.35 16.35 27.98
C ILE A 257 -6.63 15.07 28.42
N GLN A 258 -7.38 14.01 28.72
CA GLN A 258 -6.84 12.71 29.10
C GLN A 258 -5.91 12.13 28.02
N LEU A 259 -6.36 12.12 26.77
CA LEU A 259 -5.59 11.59 25.66
C LEU A 259 -4.36 12.46 25.37
N ALA A 260 -4.47 13.78 25.45
CA ALA A 260 -3.33 14.69 25.27
C ALA A 260 -2.23 14.45 26.31
N ALA A 261 -2.59 14.20 27.57
CA ALA A 261 -1.64 13.83 28.62
C ALA A 261 -0.96 12.48 28.34
N LEU A 262 -1.72 11.48 27.88
CA LEU A 262 -1.16 10.18 27.46
C LEU A 262 -0.23 10.31 26.24
N LEU A 263 -0.59 11.13 25.24
CA LEU A 263 0.26 11.41 24.08
C LEU A 263 1.55 12.13 24.47
N TYR A 264 1.47 13.08 25.41
CA TYR A 264 2.65 13.74 25.96
C TYR A 264 3.56 12.72 26.63
N ARG A 265 3.03 11.88 27.53
CA ARG A 265 3.78 10.80 28.21
C ARG A 265 4.38 9.83 27.20
N ALA A 266 3.63 9.42 26.18
CA ALA A 266 4.10 8.53 25.12
C ALA A 266 5.25 9.12 24.29
N ARG A 267 5.32 10.46 24.18
CA ARG A 267 6.35 11.15 23.39
C ARG A 267 7.58 11.55 24.21
N PHE A 268 7.38 12.11 25.40
CA PHE A 268 8.43 12.74 26.22
C PHE A 268 8.75 11.98 27.51
N GLY A 269 7.99 10.93 27.84
CA GLY A 269 8.17 10.19 29.09
C GLY A 269 8.00 11.09 30.31
N ASN A 270 8.99 11.08 31.22
CA ASN A 270 8.99 11.85 32.45
C ASN A 270 9.54 13.29 32.30
N ASP A 271 9.90 13.71 31.07
CA ASP A 271 10.37 15.07 30.82
C ASP A 271 9.18 16.04 30.76
N ASN A 272 8.93 16.78 31.84
CA ASN A 272 7.91 17.81 31.91
C ASN A 272 8.38 19.18 31.34
N LYS A 273 9.65 19.33 30.97
CA LYS A 273 10.20 20.62 30.51
C LYS A 273 9.59 21.06 29.18
N GLN A 274 9.09 20.12 28.37
CA GLN A 274 8.48 20.44 27.08
C GLN A 274 7.15 21.19 27.21
N PHE A 275 6.53 21.20 28.39
CA PHE A 275 5.34 22.04 28.64
C PHE A 275 5.66 23.54 28.55
N ALA A 276 6.92 23.96 28.72
CA ALA A 276 7.32 25.35 28.46
C ALA A 276 7.05 25.76 27.01
N LYS A 277 7.09 24.81 26.07
CA LYS A 277 6.83 25.00 24.63
C LYS A 277 5.52 24.35 24.20
N PHE A 278 4.51 24.35 25.07
CA PHE A 278 3.25 23.65 24.82
C PHE A 278 2.57 24.07 23.50
N SER A 279 2.65 25.35 23.12
CA SER A 279 2.09 25.85 21.86
C SER A 279 2.70 25.20 20.61
N GLU A 280 3.99 24.84 20.64
CA GLU A 280 4.68 24.17 19.53
C GLU A 280 4.29 22.70 19.41
N ILE A 281 4.04 22.02 20.53
CA ILE A 281 3.73 20.59 20.57
C ILE A 281 2.23 20.30 20.56
N ALA A 282 1.38 21.26 20.92
CA ALA A 282 -0.08 21.13 20.96
C ALA A 282 -0.69 20.56 19.67
N PRO A 283 -0.24 20.95 18.45
CA PRO A 283 -0.75 20.36 17.21
C PRO A 283 -0.48 18.86 17.04
N THR A 284 0.33 18.25 17.90
CA THR A 284 0.60 16.80 17.92
C THR A 284 -0.09 16.07 19.06
N LEU A 285 -0.74 16.80 19.96
CA LEU A 285 -1.37 16.28 21.17
C LEU A 285 -2.89 16.52 21.21
N LEU A 286 -3.35 17.56 20.51
CA LEU A 286 -4.75 18.01 20.54
C LEU A 286 -5.40 17.86 19.17
N PRO A 287 -6.71 17.55 19.10
CA PRO A 287 -7.48 17.62 17.89
C PRO A 287 -7.45 19.02 17.25
N ARG A 288 -7.42 19.07 15.92
CA ARG A 288 -7.45 20.32 15.15
C ARG A 288 -8.69 21.14 15.52
N GLY A 289 -8.49 22.40 15.88
CA GLY A 289 -9.56 23.32 16.29
C GLY A 289 -9.95 23.21 17.76
N PHE A 290 -9.25 22.39 18.56
CA PHE A 290 -9.43 22.35 20.01
C PHE A 290 -8.44 23.29 20.73
N PRO A 291 -8.87 24.04 21.77
CA PRO A 291 -10.27 24.24 22.19
C PRO A 291 -11.00 25.21 21.23
N PRO A 292 -12.28 25.00 20.92
CA PRO A 292 -12.99 25.81 19.92
C PRO A 292 -13.15 27.28 20.31
N ASN A 293 -13.35 27.57 21.61
CA ASN A 293 -13.58 28.92 22.15
C ASN A 293 -12.75 29.20 23.42
N GLY A 294 -11.62 28.50 23.60
CA GLY A 294 -10.81 28.55 24.83
C GLY A 294 -9.39 29.06 24.61
N LYS A 295 -8.69 29.40 25.70
CA LYS A 295 -7.26 29.72 25.65
C LYS A 295 -6.43 28.45 25.76
N LEU A 296 -5.37 28.37 24.96
CA LEU A 296 -4.46 27.22 24.98
C LEU A 296 -3.75 27.06 26.34
N ASP A 297 -3.53 28.16 27.06
CA ASP A 297 -2.92 28.14 28.40
C ASP A 297 -3.80 27.44 29.45
N ASP A 298 -5.12 27.54 29.33
CA ASP A 298 -6.03 26.84 30.24
C ASP A 298 -5.99 25.33 29.95
N VAL A 299 -6.02 24.95 28.67
CA VAL A 299 -5.85 23.57 28.22
C VAL A 299 -4.50 23.01 28.66
N LYS A 300 -3.42 23.80 28.57
CA LYS A 300 -2.10 23.41 29.04
C LYS A 300 -2.13 22.99 30.51
N LYS A 301 -2.71 23.81 31.40
CA LYS A 301 -2.81 23.51 32.83
C LYS A 301 -3.62 22.23 33.10
N GLU A 302 -4.72 22.04 32.36
CA GLU A 302 -5.54 20.84 32.45
C GLU A 302 -4.74 19.59 32.02
N VAL A 303 -3.98 19.67 30.91
CA VAL A 303 -3.13 18.58 30.43
C VAL A 303 -1.96 18.31 31.39
N GLU A 304 -1.32 19.33 31.98
CA GLU A 304 -0.28 19.17 33.00
C GLU A 304 -0.82 18.41 34.22
N THR A 305 -1.99 18.82 34.72
CA THR A 305 -2.67 18.15 35.85
C THR A 305 -2.97 16.68 35.55
N GLU A 306 -3.46 16.40 34.34
CA GLU A 306 -3.78 15.02 33.93
C GLU A 306 -2.51 14.20 33.66
N TYR A 307 -1.44 14.84 33.16
CA TYR A 307 -0.13 14.22 32.98
C TYR A 307 0.48 13.76 34.30
N GLU A 308 0.34 14.52 35.39
CA GLU A 308 0.80 14.12 36.72
C GLU A 308 0.14 12.81 37.21
N LYS A 309 -1.14 12.58 36.86
CA LYS A 309 -1.85 11.32 37.18
C LYS A 309 -1.28 10.11 36.43
N THR A 310 -0.51 10.34 35.37
CA THR A 310 0.20 9.30 34.61
C THR A 310 1.61 9.02 35.15
N ASN A 311 2.00 9.60 36.28
CA ASN A 311 3.32 9.33 36.87
C ASN A 311 3.52 7.83 37.15
N GLY A 312 4.71 7.33 36.82
CA GLY A 312 5.09 5.93 37.01
C GLY A 312 4.74 4.99 35.85
N ILE A 313 3.99 5.45 34.84
CA ILE A 313 3.73 4.63 33.64
C ILE A 313 4.81 4.86 32.57
N THR A 314 5.15 3.79 31.83
CA THR A 314 6.11 3.86 30.72
C THR A 314 5.49 4.52 29.48
N GLN A 315 6.31 4.86 28.49
CA GLN A 315 5.82 5.37 27.21
C GLN A 315 4.91 4.33 26.50
N ASP A 316 5.27 3.05 26.54
CA ASP A 316 4.45 1.99 25.94
C ASP A 316 3.12 1.78 26.66
N GLU A 317 3.12 1.86 28.00
CA GLU A 317 1.88 1.80 28.78
C GLU A 317 0.98 3.02 28.46
N ALA A 318 1.56 4.21 28.25
CA ALA A 318 0.79 5.39 27.81
C ALA A 318 0.17 5.19 26.42
N ARG A 319 0.92 4.61 25.47
CA ARG A 319 0.41 4.25 24.13
C ARG A 319 -0.73 3.24 24.23
N LEU A 320 -0.58 2.22 25.07
CA LEU A 320 -1.60 1.20 25.30
C LEU A 320 -2.87 1.79 25.93
N ARG A 321 -2.75 2.67 26.93
CA ARG A 321 -3.90 3.35 27.54
C ARG A 321 -4.62 4.27 26.56
N PHE A 322 -3.89 4.96 25.69
CA PHE A 322 -4.49 5.72 24.58
C PHE A 322 -5.35 4.80 23.71
N LEU A 323 -4.80 3.66 23.26
CA LEU A 323 -5.52 2.70 22.42
C LEU A 323 -6.76 2.11 23.09
N ARG A 324 -6.70 1.85 24.41
CA ARG A 324 -7.85 1.34 25.18
C ARG A 324 -9.02 2.33 25.24
N VAL A 325 -8.74 3.63 25.19
CA VAL A 325 -9.80 4.64 25.06
C VAL A 325 -10.26 4.73 23.62
N ALA A 326 -9.33 4.80 22.66
CA ALA A 326 -9.63 4.96 21.24
C ALA A 326 -10.50 3.83 20.68
N VAL A 327 -10.23 2.58 21.07
CA VAL A 327 -10.96 1.38 20.58
C VAL A 327 -12.45 1.40 20.90
N THR A 328 -12.90 2.22 21.87
CA THR A 328 -14.33 2.37 22.20
C THR A 328 -15.08 3.22 21.19
N TRP A 329 -14.38 3.96 20.34
CA TRP A 329 -15.04 4.83 19.36
C TRP A 329 -15.66 3.99 18.24
N PRO A 330 -16.89 4.31 17.81
CA PRO A 330 -17.51 3.67 16.65
C PRO A 330 -16.73 3.89 15.34
N THR A 331 -15.87 4.92 15.30
CA THR A 331 -15.02 5.27 14.16
C THR A 331 -13.56 4.82 14.33
N TYR A 332 -13.25 4.03 15.37
CA TYR A 332 -11.91 3.46 15.53
C TYR A 332 -11.52 2.62 14.31
N GLY A 333 -10.28 2.74 13.86
CA GLY A 333 -9.79 1.98 12.71
C GLY A 333 -10.48 2.32 11.40
N SER A 334 -11.13 3.48 11.30
CA SER A 334 -11.67 3.99 10.05
C SER A 334 -10.60 4.59 9.16
N VAL A 335 -10.74 4.41 7.84
CA VAL A 335 -10.12 5.28 6.86
C VAL A 335 -11.07 6.44 6.58
N PHE A 336 -10.58 7.67 6.76
CA PHE A 336 -11.40 8.87 6.67
C PHE A 336 -11.17 9.65 5.37
N PHE A 337 -12.24 10.22 4.83
CA PHE A 337 -12.26 11.06 3.64
C PHE A 337 -13.12 12.30 3.90
N GLU A 338 -12.51 13.48 3.83
CA GLU A 338 -13.26 14.74 3.81
C GLU A 338 -13.86 14.93 2.41
N VAL A 339 -15.18 14.97 2.33
CA VAL A 339 -15.92 14.94 1.06
C VAL A 339 -16.97 16.03 1.01
N LYS A 340 -17.27 16.49 -0.21
CA LYS A 340 -18.38 17.40 -0.46
C LYS A 340 -19.50 16.66 -1.20
N GLN A 341 -20.64 16.48 -0.56
CA GLN A 341 -21.78 15.80 -1.16
C GLN A 341 -22.66 16.78 -1.96
N ARG A 342 -23.27 16.31 -3.06
CA ARG A 342 -24.03 17.16 -4.01
C ARG A 342 -25.52 16.88 -4.14
N VAL A 343 -26.01 15.79 -3.59
CA VAL A 343 -27.33 15.24 -3.94
C VAL A 343 -28.29 15.21 -2.75
N SER A 344 -27.80 14.89 -1.56
CA SER A 344 -28.66 14.68 -0.40
C SER A 344 -29.07 16.01 0.24
N LYS A 345 -30.38 16.19 0.46
CA LYS A 345 -30.94 17.32 1.21
C LYS A 345 -30.88 17.13 2.73
N SER A 346 -30.80 15.89 3.20
CA SER A 346 -30.76 15.55 4.64
C SER A 346 -29.36 15.55 5.23
N LEU A 347 -28.32 15.64 4.39
CA LEU A 347 -26.93 15.67 4.82
C LEU A 347 -26.34 17.08 4.64
N PRO A 348 -25.40 17.49 5.51
CA PRO A 348 -24.57 18.67 5.28
C PRO A 348 -23.86 18.62 3.92
N LYS A 349 -23.48 19.77 3.37
CA LYS A 349 -22.72 19.81 2.11
C LYS A 349 -21.32 19.23 2.26
N TYR A 350 -20.68 19.45 3.41
CA TYR A 350 -19.34 18.96 3.73
C TYR A 350 -19.46 17.91 4.83
N CYS A 351 -18.98 16.71 4.55
CA CYS A 351 -19.08 15.58 5.46
C CYS A 351 -17.72 14.90 5.63
N LEU A 352 -17.58 14.17 6.72
CA LEU A 352 -16.50 13.23 6.93
C LEU A 352 -17.03 11.82 6.67
N LEU A 353 -16.49 11.15 5.65
CA LEU A 353 -16.77 9.74 5.38
C LEU A 353 -15.74 8.89 6.13
N GLY A 354 -16.19 7.95 6.97
CA GLY A 354 -15.32 6.97 7.62
C GLY A 354 -15.67 5.55 7.17
N ILE A 355 -14.70 4.76 6.75
CA ILE A 355 -14.90 3.36 6.35
C ILE A 355 -14.14 2.44 7.30
N ASN A 356 -14.85 1.56 8.02
CA ASN A 356 -14.26 0.52 8.88
C ASN A 356 -15.06 -0.79 8.78
N THR A 357 -14.84 -1.70 9.72
CA THR A 357 -15.48 -3.02 9.76
C THR A 357 -17.00 -3.00 9.92
N SER A 358 -17.56 -1.92 10.46
CA SER A 358 -19.00 -1.74 10.64
C SER A 358 -19.70 -1.23 9.37
N GLY A 359 -18.95 -0.67 8.43
CA GLY A 359 -19.47 -0.16 7.16
C GLY A 359 -18.96 1.24 6.84
N VAL A 360 -19.85 2.05 6.28
CA VAL A 360 -19.59 3.43 5.86
C VAL A 360 -20.34 4.40 6.76
N HIS A 361 -19.59 5.20 7.51
CA HIS A 361 -20.08 6.27 8.37
C HIS A 361 -20.06 7.61 7.63
N ILE A 362 -21.14 8.38 7.76
CA ILE A 362 -21.22 9.77 7.30
C ILE A 362 -21.39 10.63 8.53
N SER A 363 -20.41 11.47 8.81
CA SER A 363 -20.38 12.35 9.98
C SER A 363 -20.35 13.82 9.58
N ASP A 364 -20.86 14.69 10.45
CA ASP A 364 -20.72 16.13 10.29
C ASP A 364 -19.25 16.56 10.45
N LEU A 365 -18.76 17.42 9.56
CA LEU A 365 -17.35 17.82 9.56
C LEU A 365 -17.00 18.74 10.73
N GLN A 366 -17.96 19.40 11.38
CA GLN A 366 -17.72 20.31 12.50
C GLN A 366 -17.95 19.60 13.84
N SER A 367 -19.15 19.07 14.09
CA SER A 367 -19.53 18.41 15.35
C SER A 367 -18.94 17.01 15.51
N LYS A 368 -18.50 16.39 14.40
CA LYS A 368 -18.01 15.00 14.33
C LYS A 368 -19.06 13.96 14.72
N GLU A 369 -20.34 14.36 14.80
CA GLU A 369 -21.43 13.44 15.04
C GLU A 369 -21.69 12.57 13.82
N ILE A 370 -21.83 11.26 14.04
CA ILE A 370 -22.24 10.32 13.01
C ILE A 370 -23.72 10.57 12.69
N ILE A 371 -24.01 10.99 11.47
CA ILE A 371 -25.36 11.26 10.97
C ILE A 371 -25.99 9.96 10.45
N GLN A 372 -25.21 9.15 9.73
CA GLN A 372 -25.65 7.88 9.15
C GLN A 372 -24.55 6.84 9.20
N THR A 373 -24.92 5.57 9.34
CA THR A 373 -24.03 4.41 9.17
C THR A 373 -24.70 3.40 8.25
N HIS A 374 -23.99 2.99 7.21
CA HIS A 374 -24.45 2.04 6.20
C HIS A 374 -23.56 0.81 6.20
N GLU A 375 -24.12 -0.32 6.62
CA GLU A 375 -23.45 -1.62 6.52
C GLU A 375 -23.15 -1.98 5.06
N PHE A 376 -22.09 -2.76 4.83
CA PHE A 376 -21.69 -3.17 3.47
C PHE A 376 -22.78 -3.93 2.71
N THR A 377 -23.64 -4.68 3.41
CA THR A 377 -24.79 -5.40 2.83
C THR A 377 -25.81 -4.48 2.19
N LYS A 378 -25.85 -3.20 2.58
CA LYS A 378 -26.73 -2.17 2.03
C LYS A 378 -26.08 -1.37 0.91
N ILE A 379 -24.84 -1.68 0.51
CA ILE A 379 -24.11 -0.95 -0.54
C ILE A 379 -23.92 -1.89 -1.73
N PRO A 380 -24.91 -2.02 -2.63
CA PRO A 380 -24.84 -2.96 -3.74
C PRO A 380 -23.84 -2.54 -4.83
N ASN A 381 -23.56 -1.24 -4.96
CA ASN A 381 -22.69 -0.75 -6.02
C ASN A 381 -22.09 0.62 -5.68
N TRP A 382 -20.91 0.89 -6.24
CA TRP A 382 -20.26 2.18 -6.22
C TRP A 382 -19.43 2.36 -7.49
N ALA A 383 -19.10 3.60 -7.79
CA ALA A 383 -18.25 3.95 -8.92
C ALA A 383 -17.48 5.21 -8.60
N PHE A 384 -16.35 5.40 -9.27
CA PHE A 384 -15.56 6.61 -9.15
C PHE A 384 -15.05 7.08 -10.50
N ASP A 385 -14.81 8.38 -10.59
CA ASP A 385 -14.05 9.00 -11.65
C ASP A 385 -12.93 9.84 -11.03
N GLU A 386 -12.33 10.75 -11.80
CA GLU A 386 -11.21 11.57 -11.34
C GLU A 386 -11.57 12.57 -10.24
N ASN A 387 -12.83 13.02 -10.20
CA ASN A 387 -13.29 14.11 -9.33
C ASN A 387 -14.50 13.72 -8.48
N SER A 388 -15.01 12.50 -8.63
CA SER A 388 -16.20 12.06 -7.91
C SER A 388 -16.15 10.59 -7.48
N PHE A 389 -16.87 10.32 -6.40
CA PHE A 389 -17.16 8.99 -5.90
C PHE A 389 -18.68 8.88 -5.66
N THR A 390 -19.30 7.86 -6.23
CA THR A 390 -20.74 7.62 -6.13
C THR A 390 -21.01 6.34 -5.36
N LEU A 391 -21.82 6.43 -4.31
CA LEU A 391 -22.35 5.29 -3.56
C LEU A 391 -23.83 5.10 -3.89
N ILE A 392 -24.22 3.85 -4.15
CA ILE A 392 -25.62 3.44 -4.18
C ILE A 392 -25.90 2.72 -2.88
N ILE A 393 -26.90 3.18 -2.15
CA ILE A 393 -27.24 2.69 -0.80
C ILE A 393 -28.70 2.22 -0.82
N MET A 394 -28.94 0.98 -0.41
CA MET A 394 -30.27 0.42 -0.23
C MET A 394 -30.84 0.88 1.12
N GLY A 395 -31.93 1.64 1.07
CA GLY A 395 -32.74 1.98 2.23
C GLY A 395 -34.06 1.21 2.23
N ASN A 396 -34.81 1.34 3.33
CA ASN A 396 -36.12 0.69 3.47
C ASN A 396 -37.15 1.21 2.44
N ASN A 397 -37.01 2.46 2.00
CA ASN A 397 -37.94 3.15 1.10
C ASN A 397 -37.39 3.31 -0.32
N GLY A 398 -36.37 2.52 -0.71
CA GLY A 398 -35.74 2.56 -2.03
C GLY A 398 -34.24 2.85 -1.98
N THR A 399 -33.66 3.06 -3.16
CA THR A 399 -32.22 3.29 -3.33
C THR A 399 -31.88 4.78 -3.23
N THR A 400 -30.87 5.11 -2.43
CA THR A 400 -30.29 6.45 -2.32
C THR A 400 -28.98 6.51 -3.09
N LYS A 401 -28.82 7.50 -3.94
CA LYS A 401 -27.56 7.80 -4.64
C LYS A 401 -26.85 8.94 -3.92
N LEU A 402 -25.66 8.67 -3.40
CA LEU A 402 -24.79 9.67 -2.78
C LEU A 402 -23.62 9.97 -3.70
N LEU A 403 -23.57 11.20 -4.22
CA LEU A 403 -22.46 11.70 -5.05
C LEU A 403 -21.56 12.58 -4.19
N LEU A 404 -20.29 12.20 -4.10
CA LEU A 404 -19.23 12.84 -3.33
C LEU A 404 -18.18 13.41 -4.27
N GLU A 405 -17.83 14.68 -4.12
CA GLU A 405 -16.68 15.27 -4.81
C GLU A 405 -15.39 14.93 -4.06
N THR A 406 -14.43 14.35 -4.79
CA THR A 406 -13.18 13.84 -4.24
C THR A 406 -12.21 13.50 -5.38
N ASN A 407 -10.92 13.75 -5.18
CA ASN A 407 -9.86 13.35 -6.11
C ASN A 407 -9.20 12.01 -5.71
N VAL A 408 -9.67 11.38 -4.63
CA VAL A 408 -9.15 10.12 -4.08
C VAL A 408 -10.19 9.00 -4.17
N GLY A 409 -11.09 9.06 -5.16
CA GLY A 409 -12.13 8.04 -5.37
C GLY A 409 -11.57 6.62 -5.53
N HIS A 410 -10.40 6.48 -6.16
CA HIS A 410 -9.69 5.20 -6.27
C HIS A 410 -9.21 4.64 -4.92
N ASN A 411 -8.85 5.49 -3.95
CA ASN A 411 -8.54 5.04 -2.59
C ASN A 411 -9.79 4.59 -1.84
N MET A 412 -10.89 5.31 -2.02
CA MET A 412 -12.18 4.94 -1.42
C MET A 412 -12.67 3.60 -1.95
N ASP A 413 -12.59 3.38 -3.26
CA ASP A 413 -12.86 2.12 -3.93
C ASP A 413 -12.01 0.97 -3.37
N ASP A 414 -10.69 1.14 -3.30
CA ASP A 414 -9.76 0.14 -2.79
C ASP A 414 -10.07 -0.24 -1.32
N VAL A 415 -10.39 0.74 -0.47
CA VAL A 415 -10.77 0.49 0.93
C VAL A 415 -12.10 -0.26 1.02
N LEU A 416 -13.10 0.14 0.25
CA LEU A 416 -14.42 -0.51 0.21
C LEU A 416 -14.32 -1.95 -0.30
N MET A 417 -13.68 -2.15 -1.46
CA MET A 417 -13.42 -3.48 -2.04
C MET A 417 -12.71 -4.38 -1.03
N SER A 418 -11.72 -3.86 -0.31
CA SER A 418 -10.96 -4.65 0.66
C SER A 418 -11.81 -5.09 1.85
N HIS A 419 -12.65 -4.20 2.39
CA HIS A 419 -13.55 -4.55 3.49
C HIS A 419 -14.63 -5.55 3.04
N ILE A 420 -15.24 -5.34 1.88
CA ILE A 420 -16.27 -6.23 1.33
C ILE A 420 -15.70 -7.62 1.06
N SER A 421 -14.51 -7.69 0.44
CA SER A 421 -13.80 -8.94 0.19
C SER A 421 -13.49 -9.67 1.51
N TRP A 422 -13.09 -8.94 2.55
CA TRP A 422 -12.85 -9.51 3.88
C TRP A 422 -14.14 -10.07 4.50
N VAL A 423 -15.25 -9.33 4.45
CA VAL A 423 -16.55 -9.79 4.99
C VAL A 423 -17.03 -11.04 4.24
N MET A 424 -17.00 -11.03 2.91
CA MET A 424 -17.41 -12.18 2.09
C MET A 424 -16.56 -13.41 2.37
N ASN A 425 -15.24 -13.28 2.42
CA ASN A 425 -14.34 -14.40 2.70
C ASN A 425 -14.57 -14.99 4.11
N ASN A 426 -14.86 -14.18 5.12
CA ASN A 426 -15.17 -14.69 6.45
C ASN A 426 -16.54 -15.35 6.54
N GLN A 427 -17.55 -14.82 5.85
CA GLN A 427 -18.85 -15.48 5.73
C GLN A 427 -18.74 -16.83 5.00
N MET A 428 -17.95 -16.90 3.93
CA MET A 428 -17.68 -18.16 3.22
C MET A 428 -16.94 -19.16 4.11
N LYS A 429 -15.91 -18.75 4.85
CA LYS A 429 -15.21 -19.63 5.82
C LYS A 429 -16.14 -20.16 6.91
N ARG A 430 -17.07 -19.33 7.41
CA ARG A 430 -18.11 -19.77 8.35
C ARG A 430 -19.08 -20.79 7.75
N LYS A 431 -19.43 -20.68 6.47
CA LYS A 431 -20.25 -21.67 5.75
C LYS A 431 -19.51 -22.98 5.46
N HIS A 432 -18.21 -22.93 5.17
CA HIS A 432 -17.39 -24.11 4.89
C HIS A 432 -16.99 -24.92 6.13
N GLY A 433 -17.25 -24.41 7.34
CA GLY A 433 -17.16 -25.22 8.58
C GLY A 433 -18.11 -26.41 8.65
N PHE A 434 -18.97 -26.61 7.64
CA PHE A 434 -19.90 -27.74 7.53
C PHE A 434 -19.64 -28.70 6.36
N TYR A 435 -18.70 -28.42 5.44
CA TYR A 435 -18.35 -29.35 4.37
C TYR A 435 -16.86 -29.26 4.01
N ASN A 436 -16.07 -30.19 4.56
CA ASN A 436 -14.80 -30.57 3.94
C ASN A 436 -15.11 -31.32 2.64
N ASN A 437 -14.99 -30.63 1.51
CA ASN A 437 -14.34 -31.11 0.27
C ASN A 437 -14.77 -30.24 -0.93
N VAL A 438 -13.80 -30.03 -1.83
CA VAL A 438 -13.89 -29.56 -3.23
C VAL A 438 -13.69 -28.06 -3.50
N GLY A 439 -12.46 -27.75 -3.98
CA GLY A 439 -12.16 -26.88 -5.14
C GLY A 439 -12.71 -25.45 -5.17
N GLU A 440 -11.91 -24.48 -4.69
CA GLU A 440 -12.19 -23.05 -4.90
C GLU A 440 -11.83 -22.60 -6.33
N SER A 441 -12.84 -22.04 -6.99
CA SER A 441 -12.86 -21.56 -8.37
C SER A 441 -12.05 -20.28 -8.58
N PHE A 442 -11.36 -20.21 -9.72
CA PHE A 442 -10.76 -19.01 -10.27
C PHE A 442 -11.84 -18.06 -10.83
N CYS A 443 -11.81 -16.81 -10.37
CA CYS A 443 -12.15 -15.62 -11.14
C CYS A 443 -11.13 -14.54 -10.82
#